data_AF-A0A1I0CBW9-F1
#
_entry.id   AF-A0A1I0CBW9-F1
#
_cell.length_a   1.000
_cell.length_b   1.000
_cell.length_c   1.000
_cell.angle_alpha   90.00
_cell.angle_beta   90.00
_cell.angle_gamma   90.00
#
_symmetry.space_group_name_H-M   'P 1'
#
loop_
_entity.id
_entity.type
_entity.pdbx_description
1 polymer ?
#
loop_
_entity_poly.entity_id
_entity_poly.type
_entity_poly.pdbx_seq_one_letter_code
_entity_poly.pdbx_strand_id
1 'polypeptide(L)'
;MNKPKIEIYTKTWCPYCRRAKAMLKSLGLDYTDYDITDNEELQQEMVERSGKKTIPQIFINDQKIGGYDDLIELVSSGGLDDLTEFERPNCSEKDWDLAVIGAGPAGMTASVYAARKGLKVLMAARDIGGQVLETDTIDNYLPEYGTSGPDLMQNFLKHLRNYKIDTL
;
A
#
# COMPACT_ATOMS: atom_id res chain seq x y z
N MET A 1 20.51 -7.63 8.05
CA MET A 1 19.27 -7.81 8.81
C MET A 1 18.39 -8.75 8.01
N ASN A 2 17.65 -9.65 8.66
CA ASN A 2 16.84 -10.65 7.97
C ASN A 2 15.57 -9.96 7.48
N LYS A 3 15.28 -10.03 6.17
CA LYS A 3 14.06 -9.42 5.61
C LYS A 3 12.81 -9.98 6.31
N PRO A 4 11.80 -9.15 6.61
CA PRO A 4 10.59 -9.63 7.26
C PRO A 4 9.84 -10.60 6.32
N LYS A 5 9.33 -11.70 6.88
CA LYS A 5 8.49 -12.64 6.14
C LYS A 5 7.06 -12.12 6.17
N ILE A 6 6.60 -11.53 5.07
CA ILE A 6 5.22 -11.05 4.92
C ILE A 6 4.44 -12.01 4.04
N GLU A 7 3.30 -12.48 4.55
CA GLU A 7 2.41 -13.41 3.87
C GLU A 7 0.99 -12.83 3.83
N ILE A 8 0.29 -13.00 2.72
CA ILE A 8 -1.09 -12.55 2.56
C ILE A 8 -1.93 -13.62 1.85
N TYR A 9 -3.07 -13.98 2.42
CA TYR A 9 -4.05 -14.85 1.78
C TYR A 9 -5.13 -14.02 1.08
N THR A 10 -5.38 -14.30 -0.19
CA THR A 10 -6.26 -13.47 -1.03
C THR A 10 -7.16 -14.26 -1.97
N LYS A 11 -8.13 -13.56 -2.57
CA LYS A 11 -8.86 -14.04 -3.76
C LYS A 11 -8.79 -13.00 -4.86
N THR A 12 -8.83 -13.45 -6.10
CA THR A 12 -8.68 -12.64 -7.31
C THR A 12 -9.66 -11.46 -7.38
N TRP A 13 -10.92 -11.69 -7.01
CA TRP A 13 -11.99 -10.69 -7.08
C TRP A 13 -12.01 -9.70 -5.92
N CYS A 14 -11.25 -9.95 -4.83
CA CYS A 14 -11.41 -9.19 -3.60
C CYS A 14 -10.75 -7.79 -3.68
N PRO A 15 -11.52 -6.69 -3.54
CA PRO A 15 -10.97 -5.33 -3.57
C PRO A 15 -10.01 -5.05 -2.41
N TYR A 16 -10.35 -5.46 -1.19
CA TYR A 16 -9.49 -5.27 -0.01
C TYR A 16 -8.13 -6.00 -0.12
N CYS A 17 -8.10 -7.13 -0.83
CA CYS A 17 -6.84 -7.82 -1.12
C CYS A 17 -5.95 -6.98 -2.05
N ARG A 18 -6.53 -6.36 -3.08
CA ARG A 18 -5.78 -5.46 -3.99
C ARG A 18 -5.23 -4.26 -3.24
N ARG A 19 -6.01 -3.68 -2.32
CA ARG A 19 -5.57 -2.55 -1.47
C ARG A 19 -4.42 -2.93 -0.55
N ALA A 20 -4.51 -4.07 0.14
CA ALA A 20 -3.44 -4.55 1.01
C ALA A 20 -2.13 -4.76 0.24
N LYS A 21 -2.20 -5.40 -0.93
CA LYS A 21 -1.06 -5.58 -1.83
C LYS A 21 -0.47 -4.25 -2.30
N ALA A 22 -1.33 -3.30 -2.71
CA ALA A 22 -0.91 -1.97 -3.12
C ALA A 22 -0.20 -1.22 -1.98
N MET A 23 -0.73 -1.32 -0.76
CA MET A 23 -0.13 -0.73 0.44
C MET A 23 1.27 -1.30 0.70
N LEU A 24 1.41 -2.62 0.79
CA LEU A 24 2.72 -3.27 1.02
C LEU A 24 3.74 -2.89 -0.07
N LYS A 25 3.32 -2.90 -1.35
CA LYS A 25 4.16 -2.49 -2.48
C LYS A 25 4.54 -1.00 -2.44
N SER A 26 3.67 -0.14 -1.92
CA SER A 26 3.95 1.30 -1.77
C SER A 26 4.95 1.58 -0.67
N LEU A 27 4.94 0.77 0.40
CA LEU A 27 5.92 0.81 1.50
C LEU A 27 7.26 0.16 1.12
N GLY A 28 7.37 -0.39 -0.10
CA GLY A 28 8.58 -1.08 -0.56
C GLY A 28 8.79 -2.45 0.06
N LEU A 29 7.75 -3.04 0.66
CA LEU A 29 7.82 -4.32 1.34
C LEU A 29 7.47 -5.47 0.37
N ASP A 30 8.37 -6.45 0.29
CA ASP A 30 8.14 -7.71 -0.42
C ASP A 30 7.16 -8.60 0.37
N TYR A 31 6.28 -9.33 -0.33
CA TYR A 31 5.32 -10.24 0.30
C TYR A 31 5.06 -11.47 -0.56
N THR A 32 4.64 -12.56 0.07
CA THR A 32 4.14 -13.78 -0.58
C THR A 32 2.62 -13.77 -0.58
N ASP A 33 2.03 -13.97 -1.75
CA ASP A 33 0.58 -13.99 -1.97
C ASP A 33 0.09 -15.42 -2.15
N TYR A 34 -0.75 -15.88 -1.23
CA TYR A 34 -1.43 -17.16 -1.27
C TYR A 34 -2.85 -16.95 -1.81
N ASP A 35 -3.03 -17.23 -3.11
CA ASP A 35 -4.36 -17.17 -3.73
C ASP A 35 -5.18 -18.41 -3.34
N ILE A 36 -6.28 -18.18 -2.62
CA ILE A 36 -7.20 -19.19 -2.13
C ILE A 36 -8.50 -19.24 -2.93
N THR A 37 -8.54 -18.67 -4.13
CA THR A 37 -9.76 -18.61 -4.97
C THR A 37 -10.34 -20.01 -5.20
N ASP A 38 -9.49 -20.95 -5.63
CA ASP A 38 -9.84 -22.33 -5.96
C ASP A 38 -8.97 -23.35 -5.19
N ASN A 39 -8.41 -22.95 -4.04
CA ASN A 39 -7.53 -23.80 -3.22
C ASN A 39 -8.08 -23.96 -1.80
N GLU A 40 -8.79 -25.08 -1.57
CA GLU A 40 -9.41 -25.39 -0.27
C GLU A 40 -8.38 -25.67 0.83
N GLU A 41 -7.22 -26.24 0.48
CA GLU A 41 -6.16 -26.55 1.44
C GLU A 41 -5.56 -25.27 2.02
N LEU A 42 -5.19 -24.31 1.16
CA LEU A 42 -4.71 -23.00 1.60
C LEU A 42 -5.81 -22.21 2.33
N GLN A 43 -7.08 -22.38 1.95
CA GLN A 43 -8.18 -21.76 2.69
C GLN A 43 -8.32 -22.34 4.10
N GLN A 44 -8.16 -23.66 4.28
CA GLN A 44 -8.15 -24.29 5.60
C GLN A 44 -6.97 -23.80 6.43
N GLU A 45 -5.76 -23.80 5.86
CA GLU A 45 -4.56 -23.27 6.51
C GLU A 45 -4.76 -21.81 6.97
N MET A 46 -5.31 -20.95 6.09
CA MET A 46 -5.64 -19.56 6.44
C MET A 46 -6.59 -19.50 7.64
N VAL A 47 -7.64 -20.33 7.67
CA VAL A 47 -8.62 -20.34 8.77
C VAL A 47 -7.97 -20.85 10.05
N GLU A 48 -7.12 -21.87 9.99
CA GLU A 48 -6.39 -22.40 11.14
C GLU A 48 -5.42 -21.36 11.72
N ARG A 49 -4.64 -20.69 10.88
CA ARG A 49 -3.69 -19.66 11.29
C ARG A 49 -4.38 -18.39 11.80
N SER A 50 -5.46 -17.96 11.14
CA SER A 50 -6.10 -16.67 11.44
C SER A 50 -7.25 -16.74 12.45
N GLY A 51 -7.93 -17.89 12.54
CA GLY A 51 -9.23 -18.05 13.19
C GLY A 51 -10.39 -17.35 12.46
N LYS A 52 -10.17 -16.83 11.25
CA LYS A 52 -11.14 -16.06 10.46
C LYS A 52 -11.31 -16.67 9.05
N LYS A 53 -12.50 -16.53 8.47
CA LYS A 53 -12.79 -16.90 7.07
C LYS A 53 -12.71 -15.73 6.09
N THR A 54 -12.65 -14.51 6.61
CA THR A 54 -12.61 -13.27 5.83
C THR A 54 -11.25 -13.06 5.18
N ILE A 55 -11.20 -12.35 4.05
CA ILE A 55 -9.96 -12.00 3.34
C ILE A 55 -9.85 -10.48 3.15
N PRO A 56 -8.63 -9.92 3.02
CA PRO A 56 -7.34 -10.61 3.14
C PRO A 56 -7.06 -11.08 4.58
N GLN A 57 -6.14 -12.03 4.75
CA GLN A 57 -5.48 -12.31 6.04
C GLN A 57 -3.97 -12.13 5.88
N ILE A 58 -3.38 -11.23 6.67
CA ILE A 58 -1.99 -10.81 6.58
C ILE A 58 -1.23 -11.30 7.82
N PHE A 59 -0.01 -11.79 7.59
CA PHE A 59 0.91 -12.24 8.61
C PHE A 59 2.29 -11.62 8.38
N ILE A 60 2.97 -11.25 9.47
CA ILE A 60 4.35 -10.75 9.45
C ILE A 60 5.15 -11.56 10.45
N ASN A 61 6.21 -12.24 10.00
CA ASN A 61 7.03 -13.14 10.82
C ASN A 61 6.17 -14.15 11.61
N ASP A 62 5.20 -14.77 10.91
CA ASP A 62 4.21 -15.71 11.45
C ASP A 62 3.22 -15.12 12.49
N GLN A 63 3.36 -13.84 12.87
CA GLN A 63 2.38 -13.14 13.69
C GLN A 63 1.17 -12.72 12.85
N LYS A 64 -0.03 -13.03 13.36
CA LYS A 64 -1.30 -12.61 12.74
C LYS A 64 -1.49 -11.09 12.89
N ILE A 65 -1.64 -10.40 11.76
CA ILE A 65 -2.02 -8.99 11.72
C ILE A 65 -3.54 -8.87 11.56
N GLY A 66 -4.11 -9.55 10.55
CA GLY A 66 -5.54 -9.52 10.28
C GLY A 66 -5.86 -9.09 8.84
N GLY A 67 -6.92 -8.30 8.66
CA GLY A 67 -7.37 -7.81 7.37
C GLY A 67 -6.67 -6.51 6.94
N TYR A 68 -7.25 -5.88 5.92
CA TYR A 68 -6.73 -4.61 5.39
C TYR A 68 -6.82 -3.46 6.40
N ASP A 69 -7.92 -3.36 7.16
CA ASP A 69 -8.07 -2.32 8.18
C ASP A 69 -7.04 -2.46 9.30
N ASP A 70 -6.78 -3.70 9.74
CA ASP A 70 -5.75 -4.00 10.74
C ASP A 70 -4.35 -3.60 10.23
N LEU A 71 -4.05 -3.83 8.93
CA LEU A 71 -2.81 -3.36 8.31
C LEU A 71 -2.70 -1.83 8.32
N ILE A 72 -3.78 -1.12 7.97
CA ILE A 72 -3.79 0.35 7.97
C ILE A 72 -3.59 0.91 9.38
N GLU A 73 -4.22 0.31 10.39
CA GLU A 73 -4.02 0.69 11.79
C GLU A 73 -2.59 0.44 12.26
N LEU A 74 -2.02 -0.72 11.90
CA LEU A 74 -0.62 -1.06 12.21
C LEU A 74 0.36 -0.07 11.55
N VAL A 75 0.10 0.32 10.30
CA VAL A 75 0.90 1.36 9.64
C VAL A 75 0.70 2.69 10.36
N SER A 76 -0.52 3.13 10.60
CA SER A 76 -0.79 4.48 11.15
C SER A 76 -0.26 4.66 12.57
N SER A 77 -0.20 3.58 13.36
CA SER A 77 0.20 3.61 14.78
C SER A 77 1.71 3.60 15.02
N GLY A 78 2.55 3.34 14.01
CA GLY A 78 3.98 3.09 14.24
C GLY A 78 4.36 1.61 14.22
N GLY A 79 3.42 0.71 14.55
CA GLY A 79 3.75 -0.68 14.89
C GLY A 79 4.32 -1.53 13.74
N LEU A 80 4.12 -1.11 12.48
CA LEU A 80 4.76 -1.80 11.36
C LEU A 80 6.29 -1.66 11.37
N ASP A 81 6.81 -0.56 11.90
CA ASP A 81 8.25 -0.25 11.92
C ASP A 81 9.00 -1.24 12.81
N ASP A 82 8.39 -1.63 13.93
CA ASP A 82 8.97 -2.60 14.85
C ASP A 82 9.01 -4.02 14.26
N LEU A 83 8.18 -4.30 13.26
CA LEU A 83 8.01 -5.62 12.65
C LEU A 83 8.71 -5.76 11.30
N THR A 84 9.12 -4.65 10.69
CA THR A 84 9.64 -4.61 9.33
C THR A 84 10.86 -3.69 9.23
N GLU A 85 11.40 -3.58 8.02
CA GLU A 85 12.47 -2.64 7.69
C GLU A 85 11.94 -1.31 7.15
N PHE A 86 10.65 -1.01 7.37
CA PHE A 86 10.05 0.25 6.96
C PHE A 86 10.57 1.40 7.83
N GLU A 87 11.25 2.35 7.22
CA GLU A 87 11.73 3.56 7.89
C GLU A 87 10.76 4.72 7.65
N ARG A 88 10.14 5.21 8.73
CA ARG A 88 9.36 6.45 8.66
C ARG A 88 10.24 7.67 8.48
N PRO A 89 9.77 8.69 7.75
CA PRO A 89 10.44 9.98 7.72
C PRO A 89 10.49 10.61 9.12
N ASN A 90 11.68 10.99 9.58
CA ASN A 90 11.83 11.78 10.80
C ASN A 90 11.28 13.18 10.57
N CYS A 91 10.14 13.49 11.21
CA CYS A 91 9.46 14.77 11.08
C CYS A 91 9.93 15.86 12.02
N SER A 92 10.76 15.54 13.01
CA SER A 92 11.31 16.51 13.95
C SER A 92 12.62 17.15 13.50
N GLU A 93 13.37 16.50 12.60
CA GLU A 93 14.73 16.93 12.23
C GLU A 93 14.84 17.46 10.79
N LYS A 94 13.74 17.41 10.03
CA LYS A 94 13.74 17.74 8.60
C LYS A 94 12.77 18.87 8.30
N ASP A 95 13.29 19.95 7.73
CA ASP A 95 12.47 21.01 7.14
C ASP A 95 12.00 20.61 5.74
N TRP A 96 10.71 20.75 5.49
CA TRP A 96 10.08 20.59 4.19
C TRP A 96 9.65 21.93 3.60
N ASP A 97 9.78 22.07 2.28
CA ASP A 97 9.29 23.24 1.55
C ASP A 97 7.79 23.14 1.28
N LEU A 98 7.25 21.91 1.21
CA LEU A 98 5.83 21.64 0.97
C LEU A 98 5.38 20.36 1.68
N ALA A 99 4.25 20.46 2.39
CA ALA A 99 3.50 19.30 2.87
C ALA A 99 2.21 19.13 2.06
N VAL A 100 1.94 17.90 1.61
CA VAL A 100 0.74 17.51 0.88
C VAL A 100 -0.04 16.52 1.73
N ILE A 101 -1.31 16.84 2.03
CA ILE A 101 -2.19 15.96 2.80
C ILE A 101 -3.08 15.17 1.85
N GLY A 102 -2.89 13.86 1.82
CA GLY A 102 -3.57 12.90 0.95
C GLY A 102 -2.67 12.39 -0.19
N ALA A 103 -2.66 11.07 -0.39
CA ALA A 103 -1.84 10.38 -1.39
C ALA A 103 -2.67 9.78 -2.52
N GLY A 104 -3.78 10.44 -2.90
CA GLY A 104 -4.51 10.14 -4.13
C GLY A 104 -3.90 10.84 -5.37
N PRO A 105 -4.55 10.75 -6.55
CA PRO A 105 -4.04 11.34 -7.79
C PRO A 105 -3.65 12.83 -7.67
N ALA A 106 -4.46 13.62 -6.97
CA ALA A 106 -4.20 15.04 -6.75
C ALA A 106 -2.91 15.27 -5.96
N GLY A 107 -2.79 14.63 -4.79
CA GLY A 107 -1.63 14.80 -3.91
C GLY A 107 -0.34 14.22 -4.50
N MET A 108 -0.43 13.06 -5.15
CA MET A 108 0.72 12.47 -5.84
C MET A 108 1.21 13.36 -6.99
N THR A 109 0.29 13.92 -7.79
CA THR A 109 0.66 14.82 -8.89
C THR A 109 1.29 16.10 -8.35
N ALA A 110 0.70 16.72 -7.32
CA ALA A 110 1.26 17.90 -6.67
C ALA A 110 2.68 17.62 -6.15
N SER A 111 2.88 16.47 -5.50
CA SER A 111 4.17 16.06 -4.95
C SER A 111 5.23 15.86 -6.03
N VAL A 112 4.89 15.18 -7.14
CA VAL A 112 5.79 15.01 -8.28
C VAL A 112 6.20 16.37 -8.86
N TYR A 113 5.26 17.29 -9.07
CA TYR A 113 5.56 18.59 -9.66
C TYR A 113 6.41 19.47 -8.74
N ALA A 114 6.15 19.45 -7.43
CA ALA A 114 6.96 20.13 -6.45
C ALA A 114 8.39 19.55 -6.39
N ALA A 115 8.52 18.23 -6.32
CA ALA A 115 9.84 17.57 -6.30
C ALA A 115 10.65 17.81 -7.58
N ARG A 116 10.00 17.90 -8.74
CA ARG A 116 10.65 18.30 -10.02
C ARG A 116 11.27 19.69 -9.98
N LYS A 117 10.82 20.57 -9.08
CA LYS A 117 11.39 21.91 -8.85
C LYS A 117 12.45 21.93 -7.75
N GLY A 118 12.82 20.76 -7.23
CA GLY A 118 13.84 20.63 -6.18
C GLY A 118 13.32 20.90 -4.77
N LEU A 119 12.00 21.02 -4.60
CA LEU A 119 11.40 21.19 -3.26
C LEU A 119 11.48 19.89 -2.47
N LYS A 120 11.76 19.99 -1.17
CA LYS A 120 11.62 18.91 -0.21
C LYS A 120 10.14 18.73 0.11
N VAL A 121 9.57 17.61 -0.33
CA VAL A 121 8.13 17.34 -0.20
C VAL A 121 7.88 16.25 0.83
N LEU A 122 6.95 16.51 1.75
CA LEU A 122 6.31 15.50 2.59
C LEU A 122 4.90 15.24 2.06
N MET A 123 4.57 13.98 1.77
CA MET A 123 3.21 13.56 1.47
C MET A 123 2.69 12.71 2.62
N ALA A 124 1.69 13.22 3.34
CA ALA A 124 1.11 12.53 4.49
C ALA A 124 -0.28 11.99 4.13
N ALA A 125 -0.51 10.69 4.32
CA ALA A 125 -1.80 10.07 4.02
C ALA A 125 -2.05 8.80 4.81
N ARG A 126 -3.33 8.56 5.16
CA ARG A 126 -3.76 7.29 5.76
C ARG A 126 -3.57 6.12 4.79
N ASP A 127 -3.83 6.37 3.52
CA ASP A 127 -3.78 5.38 2.45
C ASP A 127 -3.17 5.99 1.18
N ILE A 128 -2.37 5.17 0.50
CA ILE A 128 -1.76 5.52 -0.78
C ILE A 128 -2.70 5.11 -1.89
N GLY A 129 -2.98 6.04 -2.82
CA GLY A 129 -3.76 5.83 -4.03
C GLY A 129 -5.18 6.43 -4.01
N GLY A 130 -5.74 6.65 -2.83
CA GLY A 130 -7.07 7.24 -2.67
C GLY A 130 -8.16 6.46 -3.41
N GLN A 131 -9.23 7.16 -3.81
CA GLN A 131 -10.44 6.54 -4.40
C GLN A 131 -10.19 5.78 -5.71
N VAL A 132 -9.14 6.13 -6.45
CA VAL A 132 -8.84 5.47 -7.72
C VAL A 132 -8.55 3.98 -7.52
N LEU A 133 -7.94 3.57 -6.40
CA LEU A 133 -7.67 2.15 -6.14
C LEU A 133 -8.93 1.27 -6.07
N GLU A 134 -10.08 1.85 -5.74
CA GLU A 134 -11.35 1.12 -5.65
C GLU A 134 -12.09 1.05 -6.99
N THR A 135 -11.60 1.76 -8.01
CA THR A 135 -12.30 1.87 -9.28
C THR A 135 -11.95 0.68 -10.18
N ASP A 136 -12.98 -0.05 -10.62
CA ASP A 136 -12.78 -1.25 -11.44
C ASP A 136 -12.36 -0.89 -12.87
N THR A 137 -13.14 -0.05 -13.55
CA THR A 137 -12.86 0.41 -14.92
C THR A 137 -12.84 1.94 -14.99
N ILE A 138 -11.84 2.47 -15.68
CA ILE A 138 -11.62 3.90 -15.92
C ILE A 138 -11.46 4.11 -17.43
N ASP A 139 -12.43 4.80 -18.02
CA ASP A 139 -12.48 5.10 -19.47
C ASP A 139 -12.34 6.60 -19.78
N ASN A 140 -12.18 7.43 -18.74
CA ASN A 140 -12.23 8.89 -18.84
C ASN A 140 -10.95 9.58 -18.33
N TYR A 141 -9.83 8.85 -18.22
CA TYR A 141 -8.54 9.38 -17.77
C TYR A 141 -7.55 9.49 -18.94
N LEU A 142 -7.63 10.58 -19.70
CA LEU A 142 -6.83 10.74 -20.92
C LEU A 142 -5.31 10.68 -20.66
N PRO A 143 -4.52 10.01 -21.53
CA PRO A 143 -4.90 9.31 -22.76
C PRO A 143 -5.33 7.84 -22.55
N GLU A 144 -5.42 7.37 -21.31
CA GLU A 144 -5.77 5.98 -20.98
C GLU A 144 -7.26 5.71 -21.25
N TYR A 145 -7.55 4.51 -21.77
CA TYR A 145 -8.90 4.01 -22.02
C TYR A 145 -8.97 2.53 -21.62
N GLY A 146 -10.03 2.11 -20.93
CA GLY A 146 -10.19 0.73 -20.46
C GLY A 146 -9.18 0.30 -19.40
N THR A 147 -8.61 1.24 -18.63
CA THR A 147 -7.66 0.91 -17.58
C THR A 147 -8.37 0.58 -16.27
N SER A 148 -7.69 -0.09 -15.35
CA SER A 148 -8.19 -0.32 -13.99
C SER A 148 -7.63 0.71 -13.02
N GLY A 149 -8.35 0.96 -11.92
CA GLY A 149 -7.86 1.80 -10.83
C GLY A 149 -6.49 1.38 -10.29
N PRO A 150 -6.27 0.10 -9.95
CA PRO A 150 -4.97 -0.42 -9.56
C PRO A 150 -3.87 -0.22 -10.59
N ASP A 151 -4.14 -0.46 -11.88
CA ASP A 151 -3.13 -0.31 -12.93
C ASP A 151 -2.75 1.14 -13.16
N LEU A 152 -3.75 2.04 -13.19
CA LEU A 152 -3.51 3.48 -13.24
C LEU A 152 -2.67 3.93 -12.03
N MET A 153 -2.99 3.45 -10.82
CA MET A 153 -2.24 3.80 -9.62
C MET A 153 -0.79 3.30 -9.65
N GLN A 154 -0.52 2.15 -10.26
CA GLN A 154 0.85 1.70 -10.46
C GLN A 154 1.67 2.70 -11.30
N ASN A 155 1.05 3.38 -12.27
CA ASN A 155 1.74 4.41 -13.05
C ASN A 155 2.08 5.63 -12.20
N PHE A 156 1.18 6.07 -11.31
CA PHE A 156 1.49 7.12 -10.32
C PHE A 156 2.65 6.74 -9.40
N LEU A 157 2.64 5.52 -8.85
CA LEU A 157 3.71 5.02 -7.97
C LEU A 157 5.05 4.94 -8.69
N LYS A 158 5.08 4.50 -9.95
CA LYS A 158 6.30 4.52 -10.78
C LYS A 158 6.85 5.92 -10.95
N HIS A 159 5.98 6.92 -11.13
CA HIS A 159 6.40 8.32 -11.23
C HIS A 159 7.01 8.83 -9.92
N LEU A 160 6.33 8.59 -8.79
CA LEU A 160 6.80 9.00 -7.46
C LEU A 160 8.19 8.45 -7.15
N ARG A 161 8.45 7.18 -7.47
CA ARG A 161 9.75 6.51 -7.23
C ARG A 161 10.95 7.17 -7.91
N ASN A 162 10.72 8.00 -8.93
CA ASN A 162 11.79 8.75 -9.60
C ASN A 162 12.19 10.03 -8.84
N TYR A 163 11.50 10.37 -7.76
CA TYR A 163 11.71 11.58 -7.00
C TYR A 163 11.91 11.27 -5.51
N LYS A 164 12.68 12.12 -4.84
CA LYS A 164 12.84 12.05 -3.38
C LYS A 164 11.67 12.77 -2.72
N ILE A 165 10.60 12.02 -2.47
CA ILE A 165 9.40 12.48 -1.75
C ILE A 165 9.29 11.62 -0.50
N ASP A 166 9.23 12.26 0.67
CA ASP A 166 9.01 11.54 1.91
C ASP A 166 7.51 11.24 2.05
N THR A 167 7.17 10.04 2.50
CA THR A 167 5.78 9.62 2.73
C THR A 167 5.55 9.25 4.18
N LEU A 168 4.52 9.85 4.78
CA LEU A 168 4.08 9.63 6.15
C LEU A 168 2.68 9.03 6.21
#